data_AF-D9XLR7-F1
#
_entry.id   AF-D9XLR7-F1
#
_cell.length_a   1.000
_cell.length_b   1.000
_cell.length_c   1.000
_cell.angle_alpha   90.00
_cell.angle_beta   90.00
_cell.angle_gamma   90.00
#
_symmetry.space_group_name_H-M   'P 1'
#
loop_
_entity.id
_entity.type
_entity.pdbx_description
1 polymer ?
#
loop_
_entity_poly.entity_id
_entity_poly.type
_entity_poly.pdbx_seq_one_letter_code
_entity_poly.pdbx_strand_id
1 'polypeptide(L)'
;MWAERLDGVVRLPEDLAGELSLAGLATGSVEEVLNPRRTPWISRTTALRPDKDGRLVPDDPRALPGRHHLTRAVTALAGLAYSLPYGHPLRAVLPAGLAALRRRVADPELLLDLDLEWTEKGSSTAVELRKAYGMPATGGAGAHGLTPVGEALVLRPWYGDQEAVLVRTGALTTADDPVFGLVEGIVGTARGDGMRALRTILGDELARALAAGTDAEGPAGYAQDPSLCVPGLVTEVAGAHGLGEDAAALYLQLLALPDPTDRNCARWTGWKPARMRKARAELAATGLVVEAKRARAGRTLFLPCGWLDLKSPGLPVEVWKQALYPVGGHSRAVPLMPVPELFTRAWERVRAGDAPAYEELTTRATRKGRRR
;
A
#
# COMPACT_ATOMS: atom_id res chain seq x y z
N MET A 1 24.05 -23.00 -20.60
CA MET A 1 23.31 -23.47 -19.40
C MET A 1 23.04 -22.37 -18.37
N TRP A 2 24.03 -21.79 -17.65
CA TRP A 2 23.74 -20.67 -16.71
C TRP A 2 23.45 -19.34 -17.42
N ALA A 3 24.18 -19.02 -18.49
CA ALA A 3 23.93 -17.82 -19.31
C ALA A 3 22.52 -17.81 -19.93
N GLU A 4 22.07 -18.93 -20.52
CA GLU A 4 20.70 -19.06 -21.07
C GLU A 4 19.60 -19.04 -19.98
N ARG A 5 19.90 -19.56 -18.78
CA ARG A 5 18.95 -19.51 -17.66
C ARG A 5 18.81 -18.11 -17.08
N LEU A 6 19.86 -17.29 -17.15
CA LEU A 6 19.93 -15.93 -16.61
C LEU A 6 19.64 -14.84 -17.63
N ASP A 7 19.57 -15.17 -18.92
CA ASP A 7 19.29 -14.20 -19.97
C ASP A 7 17.91 -13.52 -19.78
N GLY A 8 17.86 -12.20 -19.92
CA GLY A 8 16.65 -11.40 -19.70
C GLY A 8 16.08 -11.40 -18.28
N VAL A 9 16.83 -11.86 -17.25
CA VAL A 9 16.44 -11.69 -15.85
C VAL A 9 16.75 -10.28 -15.38
N VAL A 10 15.74 -9.57 -14.89
CA VAL A 10 15.92 -8.28 -14.23
C VAL A 10 16.38 -8.54 -12.80
N ARG A 11 17.59 -8.12 -12.48
CA ARG A 11 18.17 -8.26 -11.13
C ARG A 11 18.11 -6.93 -10.40
N LEU A 12 17.83 -7.02 -9.11
CA LEU A 12 17.96 -5.88 -8.21
C LEU A 12 19.46 -5.69 -7.89
N PRO A 13 20.03 -4.49 -8.08
CA PRO A 13 21.36 -4.17 -7.58
C PRO A 13 21.49 -4.47 -6.08
N GLU A 14 22.64 -4.98 -5.63
CA GLU A 14 22.82 -5.47 -4.25
C GLU A 14 22.65 -4.37 -3.19
N ASP A 15 23.16 -3.17 -3.48
CA ASP A 15 23.00 -1.98 -2.66
C ASP A 15 21.52 -1.61 -2.51
N LEU A 16 20.76 -1.60 -3.61
CA LEU A 16 19.33 -1.36 -3.60
C LEU A 16 18.58 -2.47 -2.86
N ALA A 17 18.98 -3.73 -3.03
CA ALA A 17 18.40 -4.87 -2.31
C ALA A 17 18.55 -4.72 -0.79
N GLY A 18 19.73 -4.29 -0.33
CA GLY A 18 19.97 -3.98 1.08
C GLY A 18 19.06 -2.87 1.59
N GLU A 19 18.93 -1.77 0.85
CA GLU A 19 18.06 -0.65 1.24
C GLU A 19 16.58 -1.03 1.29
N LEU A 20 16.07 -1.72 0.27
CA LEU A 20 14.67 -2.15 0.22
C LEU A 20 14.38 -3.18 1.34
N SER A 21 15.31 -4.08 1.63
CA SER A 21 15.17 -5.03 2.75
C SER A 21 15.12 -4.31 4.10
N LEU A 22 15.95 -3.28 4.31
CA LEU A 22 15.89 -2.42 5.51
C LEU A 22 14.59 -1.59 5.58
N ALA A 23 13.97 -1.34 4.44
CA ALA A 23 12.64 -0.75 4.33
C ALA A 23 11.50 -1.76 4.56
N GLY A 24 11.81 -3.04 4.80
CA GLY A 24 10.84 -4.10 5.06
C GLY A 24 10.25 -4.74 3.79
N LEU A 25 10.83 -4.49 2.63
CA LEU A 25 10.44 -5.14 1.38
C LEU A 25 11.15 -6.49 1.24
N ALA A 26 10.39 -7.56 1.04
CA ALA A 26 10.95 -8.88 0.83
C ALA A 26 11.59 -8.97 -0.57
N THR A 27 12.91 -9.16 -0.64
CA THR A 27 13.66 -9.24 -1.91
C THR A 27 13.09 -10.30 -2.87
N GLY A 28 12.63 -11.44 -2.35
CA GLY A 28 12.00 -12.47 -3.18
C GLY A 28 10.75 -11.96 -3.91
N SER A 29 9.88 -11.20 -3.23
CA SER A 29 8.69 -10.63 -3.85
C SER A 29 9.02 -9.51 -4.85
N VAL A 30 10.11 -8.77 -4.62
CA VAL A 30 10.63 -7.80 -5.59
C VAL A 30 11.13 -8.51 -6.85
N GLU A 31 11.91 -9.58 -6.70
CA GLU A 31 12.39 -10.37 -7.85
C GLU A 31 11.23 -11.00 -8.63
N GLU A 32 10.19 -11.49 -7.95
CA GLU A 32 9.00 -12.07 -8.56
C GLU A 32 8.26 -11.09 -9.48
N VAL A 33 8.04 -9.84 -9.03
CA VAL A 33 7.31 -8.82 -9.81
C VAL A 33 8.16 -8.16 -10.89
N LEU A 34 9.49 -8.15 -10.74
CA LEU A 34 10.42 -7.73 -11.79
C LEU A 34 10.59 -8.79 -12.89
N ASN A 35 10.33 -10.06 -12.58
CA ASN A 35 10.49 -11.18 -13.51
C ASN A 35 9.19 -11.97 -13.71
N PRO A 36 8.06 -11.33 -14.03
CA PRO A 36 6.74 -11.96 -13.93
C PRO A 36 6.61 -13.19 -14.85
N ARG A 37 7.26 -13.20 -16.02
CA ARG A 37 7.26 -14.36 -16.94
C ARG A 37 7.90 -15.61 -16.35
N ARG A 38 8.87 -15.43 -15.43
CA ARG A 38 9.62 -16.51 -14.79
C ARG A 38 9.03 -16.93 -13.44
N THR A 39 8.04 -16.18 -12.94
CA THR A 39 7.36 -16.44 -11.67
C THR A 39 6.10 -17.27 -11.91
N PRO A 40 6.09 -18.58 -11.60
CA PRO A 40 5.01 -19.48 -12.03
C PRO A 40 3.62 -19.06 -11.56
N TRP A 41 3.50 -18.54 -10.32
CA TRP A 41 2.22 -18.09 -9.79
C TRP A 41 1.68 -16.82 -10.45
N ILE A 42 2.53 -16.06 -11.16
CA ILE A 42 2.15 -14.87 -11.94
C ILE A 42 1.92 -15.24 -13.41
N SER A 43 2.79 -16.05 -14.03
CA SER A 43 2.77 -16.26 -15.48
C SER A 43 1.89 -17.39 -15.98
N ARG A 44 1.50 -18.33 -15.12
CA ARG A 44 0.71 -19.50 -15.49
C ARG A 44 -0.75 -19.32 -15.08
N THR A 45 -1.63 -20.15 -15.65
CA THR A 45 -3.04 -20.26 -15.26
C THR A 45 -3.23 -21.30 -14.15
N THR A 46 -4.34 -21.21 -13.42
CA THR A 46 -4.75 -22.25 -12.47
C THR A 46 -5.83 -23.10 -13.12
N ALA A 47 -5.51 -24.34 -13.47
CA ALA A 47 -6.54 -25.35 -13.67
C ALA A 47 -6.76 -26.13 -12.37
N LEU A 48 -8.01 -26.27 -11.94
CA LEU A 48 -8.38 -27.13 -10.81
C LEU A 48 -8.93 -28.46 -11.34
N ARG A 49 -8.45 -29.57 -10.80
CA ARG A 49 -8.89 -30.92 -11.17
C ARG A 49 -9.28 -31.71 -9.92
N PRO A 50 -10.30 -32.57 -9.99
CA PRO A 50 -10.59 -33.48 -8.89
C PRO A 50 -9.43 -34.44 -8.68
N ASP A 51 -9.00 -34.59 -7.44
CA ASP A 51 -8.09 -35.67 -7.02
C ASP A 51 -8.84 -37.01 -6.93
N LYS A 52 -8.14 -38.04 -6.47
CA LYS A 52 -8.69 -39.39 -6.26
C LYS A 52 -9.90 -39.43 -5.30
N ASP A 53 -10.03 -38.42 -4.45
CA ASP A 53 -11.08 -38.28 -3.45
C ASP A 53 -12.17 -37.27 -3.92
N GLY A 54 -12.11 -36.82 -5.18
CA GLY A 54 -13.05 -35.88 -5.79
C GLY A 54 -12.83 -34.42 -5.41
N ARG A 55 -11.76 -34.10 -4.67
CA ARG A 55 -11.46 -32.74 -4.20
C ARG A 55 -10.71 -31.95 -5.26
N LEU A 56 -11.11 -30.70 -5.49
CA LEU A 56 -10.42 -29.83 -6.44
C LEU A 56 -9.02 -29.46 -5.92
N VAL A 57 -8.00 -29.85 -6.69
CA VAL A 57 -6.59 -29.53 -6.46
C VAL A 57 -6.01 -28.83 -7.69
N PRO A 58 -5.02 -27.94 -7.53
CA PRO A 58 -4.35 -27.31 -8.66
C PRO A 58 -3.56 -28.32 -9.49
N ASP A 59 -3.72 -28.30 -10.81
CA ASP A 59 -2.98 -29.15 -11.76
C ASP A 59 -1.47 -28.84 -11.74
N ASP A 60 -1.11 -27.55 -11.56
CA ASP A 60 0.26 -27.11 -11.22
C ASP A 60 0.25 -26.37 -9.88
N PRO A 61 0.66 -27.04 -8.77
CA PRO A 61 0.72 -26.40 -7.46
C PRO A 61 1.58 -25.13 -7.41
N ARG A 62 2.56 -24.97 -8.32
CA ARG A 62 3.41 -23.77 -8.38
C ARG A 62 2.71 -22.58 -9.05
N ALA A 63 1.66 -22.83 -9.83
CA ALA A 63 0.86 -21.79 -10.44
C ALA A 63 -0.14 -21.19 -9.45
N LEU A 64 -0.51 -21.91 -8.39
CA LEU A 64 -1.45 -21.43 -7.38
C LEU A 64 -0.80 -20.34 -6.51
N PRO A 65 -1.31 -19.10 -6.49
CA PRO A 65 -0.82 -18.06 -5.61
C PRO A 65 -1.09 -18.42 -4.15
N GLY A 66 -0.09 -18.22 -3.28
CA GLY A 66 -0.30 -18.33 -1.84
C GLY A 66 -1.09 -17.14 -1.30
N ARG A 67 -1.69 -17.31 -0.11
CA ARG A 67 -2.56 -16.33 0.57
C ARG A 67 -2.04 -14.88 0.65
N HIS A 68 -0.71 -14.69 0.67
CA HIS A 68 -0.08 -13.36 0.80
C HIS A 68 0.65 -12.90 -0.47
N HIS A 69 0.61 -13.66 -1.57
CA HIS A 69 1.36 -13.33 -2.78
C HIS A 69 0.89 -12.00 -3.40
N LEU A 70 -0.43 -11.77 -3.51
CA LEU A 70 -0.95 -10.51 -4.06
C LEU A 70 -0.53 -9.31 -3.20
N THR A 71 -0.71 -9.38 -1.88
CA THR A 71 -0.32 -8.30 -0.95
C THR A 71 1.17 -8.01 -1.05
N ARG A 72 2.03 -9.04 -1.07
CA ARG A 72 3.48 -8.86 -1.20
C ARG A 72 3.88 -8.26 -2.55
N ALA A 73 3.22 -8.66 -3.63
CA ALA A 73 3.47 -8.14 -4.97
C ALA A 73 3.07 -6.66 -5.10
N VAL A 74 1.91 -6.27 -4.56
CA VAL A 74 1.49 -4.85 -4.49
C VAL A 74 2.50 -4.04 -3.68
N THR A 75 2.86 -4.51 -2.48
CA THR A 75 3.85 -3.84 -1.62
C THR A 75 5.22 -3.72 -2.32
N ALA A 76 5.65 -4.74 -3.06
CA ALA A 76 6.89 -4.70 -3.82
C ALA A 76 6.85 -3.66 -4.96
N LEU A 77 5.78 -3.65 -5.77
CA LEU A 77 5.62 -2.69 -6.86
C LEU A 77 5.52 -1.26 -6.34
N ALA A 78 4.67 -1.01 -5.34
CA ALA A 78 4.53 0.31 -4.72
C ALA A 78 5.84 0.76 -4.07
N GLY A 79 6.53 -0.16 -3.37
CA GLY A 79 7.82 0.11 -2.74
C GLY A 79 8.89 0.51 -3.74
N LEU A 80 9.00 -0.20 -4.86
CA LEU A 80 9.90 0.16 -5.97
C LEU A 80 9.52 1.50 -6.59
N ALA A 81 8.23 1.73 -6.86
CA ALA A 81 7.74 2.98 -7.44
C ALA A 81 8.07 4.19 -6.55
N TYR A 82 7.99 4.02 -5.23
CA TYR A 82 8.34 5.04 -4.25
C TYR A 82 9.87 5.21 -4.16
N SER A 83 10.63 4.14 -3.99
CA SER A 83 12.07 4.24 -3.67
C SER A 83 12.98 4.57 -4.87
N LEU A 84 12.61 4.17 -6.08
CA LEU A 84 13.47 4.36 -7.26
C LEU A 84 13.43 5.81 -7.76
N PRO A 85 14.60 6.48 -7.94
CA PRO A 85 14.67 7.77 -8.61
C PRO A 85 14.06 7.73 -10.00
N TYR A 86 13.45 8.84 -10.43
CA TYR A 86 13.09 9.04 -11.83
C TYR A 86 14.32 8.97 -12.72
N GLY A 87 14.16 8.37 -13.90
CA GLY A 87 15.26 8.01 -14.79
C GLY A 87 16.01 6.72 -14.41
N HIS A 88 15.71 6.09 -13.27
CA HIS A 88 16.32 4.80 -12.92
C HIS A 88 15.86 3.68 -13.89
N PRO A 89 16.76 2.87 -14.47
CA PRO A 89 16.40 1.88 -15.50
C PRO A 89 15.31 0.88 -15.09
N LEU A 90 15.28 0.47 -13.82
CA LEU A 90 14.25 -0.43 -13.29
C LEU A 90 12.83 0.15 -13.34
N ARG A 91 12.64 1.48 -13.42
CA ARG A 91 11.29 2.05 -13.53
C ARG A 91 10.58 1.60 -14.80
N ALA A 92 11.32 1.45 -15.91
CA ALA A 92 10.77 1.06 -17.21
C ALA A 92 10.11 -0.33 -17.19
N VAL A 93 10.50 -1.22 -16.27
CA VAL A 93 9.94 -2.58 -16.19
C VAL A 93 8.79 -2.72 -15.19
N LEU A 94 8.56 -1.73 -14.32
CA LEU A 94 7.52 -1.82 -13.27
C LEU A 94 6.09 -1.97 -13.85
N PRO A 95 5.68 -1.23 -14.90
CA PRO A 95 4.35 -1.39 -15.48
C PRO A 95 4.08 -2.81 -16.01
N ALA A 96 5.12 -3.50 -16.52
CA ALA A 96 4.99 -4.87 -17.01
C ALA A 96 4.69 -5.87 -15.88
N GLY A 97 5.20 -5.62 -14.67
CA GLY A 97 4.87 -6.38 -13.46
C GLY A 97 3.38 -6.28 -13.12
N LEU A 98 2.84 -5.06 -13.05
CA LEU A 98 1.40 -4.86 -12.80
C LEU A 98 0.53 -5.46 -13.91
N ALA A 99 0.91 -5.28 -15.19
CA ALA A 99 0.18 -5.87 -16.30
C ALA A 99 0.12 -7.40 -16.22
N ALA A 100 1.18 -8.05 -15.73
CA ALA A 100 1.19 -9.49 -15.51
C ALA A 100 0.26 -9.91 -14.35
N LEU A 101 0.25 -9.15 -13.25
CA LEU A 101 -0.69 -9.39 -12.14
C LEU A 101 -2.14 -9.20 -12.58
N ARG A 102 -2.45 -8.17 -13.38
CA ARG A 102 -3.80 -7.95 -13.94
C ARG A 102 -4.24 -9.11 -14.81
N ARG A 103 -3.38 -9.61 -15.71
CA ARG A 103 -3.66 -10.84 -16.47
C ARG A 103 -3.89 -12.04 -15.56
N ARG A 104 -3.12 -12.14 -14.47
CA ARG A 104 -3.21 -13.26 -13.54
C ARG A 104 -4.54 -13.29 -12.79
N VAL A 105 -4.97 -12.15 -12.25
CA VAL A 105 -6.23 -12.06 -11.51
C VAL A 105 -7.46 -12.14 -12.43
N ALA A 106 -7.29 -11.90 -13.73
CA ALA A 106 -8.31 -12.10 -14.74
C ALA A 106 -8.47 -13.56 -15.21
N ASP A 107 -7.67 -14.51 -14.67
CA ASP A 107 -7.83 -15.94 -14.98
C ASP A 107 -9.20 -16.44 -14.49
N PRO A 108 -10.09 -16.93 -15.39
CA PRO A 108 -11.45 -17.33 -15.03
C PRO A 108 -11.52 -18.55 -14.10
N GLU A 109 -10.49 -19.39 -14.10
CA GLU A 109 -10.39 -20.59 -13.27
C GLU A 109 -9.70 -20.32 -11.92
N LEU A 110 -9.20 -19.10 -11.69
CA LEU A 110 -8.52 -18.73 -10.45
C LEU A 110 -9.51 -18.53 -9.30
N LEU A 111 -9.41 -19.42 -8.30
CA LEU A 111 -10.03 -19.29 -6.99
C LEU A 111 -8.94 -19.05 -5.95
N LEU A 112 -9.01 -17.92 -5.24
CA LEU A 112 -8.02 -17.55 -4.22
C LEU A 112 -8.59 -17.60 -2.82
N ASP A 113 -7.83 -18.19 -1.93
CA ASP A 113 -7.94 -17.99 -0.48
C ASP A 113 -7.19 -16.69 -0.13
N LEU A 114 -7.94 -15.70 0.35
CA LEU A 114 -7.43 -14.36 0.69
C LEU A 114 -7.48 -14.08 2.20
N ASP A 115 -7.46 -15.13 3.03
CA ASP A 115 -7.48 -15.04 4.51
C ASP A 115 -8.73 -14.30 5.03
N LEU A 116 -9.90 -14.74 4.55
CA LEU A 116 -11.20 -14.09 4.78
C LEU A 116 -12.09 -14.89 5.74
N GLU A 117 -11.58 -15.88 6.45
CA GLU A 117 -12.38 -16.85 7.20
C GLU A 117 -13.10 -16.22 8.41
N TRP A 118 -12.53 -15.15 8.96
CA TRP A 118 -12.98 -14.54 10.21
C TRP A 118 -13.31 -13.07 10.08
N THR A 119 -14.42 -12.67 10.70
CA THR A 119 -14.78 -11.26 10.88
C THR A 119 -13.88 -10.57 11.91
N GLU A 120 -14.00 -9.25 12.03
CA GLU A 120 -13.34 -8.48 13.10
C GLU A 120 -13.69 -9.00 14.50
N LYS A 121 -14.94 -9.48 14.68
CA LYS A 121 -15.44 -10.02 15.96
C LYS A 121 -15.06 -11.49 16.19
N GLY A 122 -14.31 -12.11 15.26
CA GLY A 122 -13.92 -13.52 15.33
C GLY A 122 -15.06 -14.49 15.03
N SER A 123 -16.15 -14.03 14.40
CA SER A 123 -17.20 -14.90 13.86
C SER A 123 -16.86 -15.34 12.43
N SER A 124 -17.55 -16.35 11.92
CA SER A 124 -17.34 -16.86 10.56
C SER A 124 -17.83 -15.87 9.50
N THR A 125 -16.95 -15.48 8.58
CA THR A 125 -17.30 -14.61 7.44
C THR A 125 -18.29 -15.30 6.50
N ALA A 126 -18.18 -16.61 6.33
CA ALA A 126 -19.11 -17.38 5.48
C ALA A 126 -20.56 -17.26 5.95
N VAL A 127 -20.80 -17.24 7.26
CA VAL A 127 -22.13 -17.04 7.84
C VAL A 127 -22.69 -15.67 7.52
N GLU A 128 -21.88 -14.62 7.65
CA GLU A 128 -22.31 -13.25 7.33
C GLU A 128 -22.53 -13.06 5.82
N LEU A 129 -21.71 -13.70 4.97
CA LEU A 129 -21.91 -13.71 3.53
C LEU A 129 -23.21 -14.42 3.13
N ARG A 130 -23.51 -15.60 3.71
CA ARG A 130 -24.79 -16.29 3.46
C ARG A 130 -25.97 -15.41 3.81
N LYS A 131 -25.94 -14.71 4.95
CA LYS A 131 -26.98 -13.74 5.33
C LYS A 131 -27.09 -12.58 4.34
N ALA A 132 -25.96 -11.97 3.96
CA ALA A 132 -25.92 -10.85 3.03
C ALA A 132 -26.52 -11.19 1.66
N TYR A 133 -26.34 -12.44 1.20
CA TYR A 133 -26.88 -12.94 -0.06
C TYR A 133 -28.23 -13.68 0.08
N GLY A 134 -28.85 -13.70 1.25
CA GLY A 134 -30.15 -14.36 1.48
C GLY A 134 -30.12 -15.88 1.32
N MET A 135 -28.97 -16.51 1.52
CA MET A 135 -28.77 -17.95 1.36
C MET A 135 -29.15 -18.74 2.63
N PRO A 136 -29.52 -20.03 2.50
CA PRO A 136 -29.67 -20.93 3.64
C PRO A 136 -28.37 -21.04 4.47
N ALA A 137 -28.49 -21.37 5.76
CA ALA A 137 -27.35 -21.48 6.66
C ALA A 137 -26.34 -22.58 6.25
N THR A 138 -26.79 -23.63 5.58
CA THR A 138 -25.96 -24.75 5.09
C THR A 138 -26.47 -25.24 3.73
N GLY A 139 -25.65 -26.04 3.03
CA GLY A 139 -25.99 -26.60 1.72
C GLY A 139 -25.75 -25.64 0.55
N GLY A 140 -26.19 -26.05 -0.64
CA GLY A 140 -25.95 -25.35 -1.91
C GLY A 140 -24.64 -25.72 -2.61
N ALA A 141 -23.89 -26.67 -2.04
CA ALA A 141 -22.65 -27.15 -2.64
C ALA A 141 -22.93 -27.99 -3.90
N GLY A 142 -22.20 -27.70 -4.98
CA GLY A 142 -22.21 -28.52 -6.18
C GLY A 142 -21.41 -29.82 -6.02
N ALA A 143 -21.23 -30.55 -7.13
CA ALA A 143 -20.52 -31.84 -7.17
C ALA A 143 -19.09 -31.81 -6.61
N HIS A 144 -18.46 -30.64 -6.57
CA HIS A 144 -17.11 -30.43 -6.08
C HIS A 144 -17.03 -29.81 -4.68
N GLY A 145 -18.16 -29.76 -3.95
CA GLY A 145 -18.22 -29.17 -2.62
C GLY A 145 -18.14 -27.64 -2.62
N LEU A 146 -18.26 -26.99 -3.77
CA LEU A 146 -18.23 -25.52 -3.86
C LEU A 146 -19.64 -24.96 -3.85
N THR A 147 -19.88 -23.94 -3.02
CA THR A 147 -21.15 -23.20 -2.93
C THR A 147 -20.92 -21.79 -3.47
N PRO A 148 -21.42 -21.44 -4.66
CA PRO A 148 -21.34 -20.07 -5.17
C PRO A 148 -22.09 -19.07 -4.28
N VAL A 149 -21.51 -17.90 -4.05
CA VAL A 149 -22.10 -16.78 -3.32
C VAL A 149 -21.98 -15.53 -4.20
N GLY A 150 -23.02 -15.26 -4.98
CA GLY A 150 -22.92 -14.31 -6.09
C GLY A 150 -21.89 -14.77 -7.14
N GLU A 151 -21.32 -13.82 -7.88
CA GLU A 151 -20.40 -14.12 -8.99
C GLU A 151 -18.94 -14.27 -8.53
N ALA A 152 -18.51 -13.46 -7.57
CA ALA A 152 -17.11 -13.32 -7.17
C ALA A 152 -16.71 -14.16 -5.95
N LEU A 153 -17.65 -14.68 -5.17
CA LEU A 153 -17.35 -15.41 -3.93
C LEU A 153 -17.81 -16.86 -4.03
N VAL A 154 -17.06 -17.75 -3.41
CA VAL A 154 -17.34 -19.19 -3.38
C VAL A 154 -17.00 -19.71 -1.99
N LEU A 155 -17.90 -20.48 -1.39
CA LEU A 155 -17.62 -21.18 -0.13
C LEU A 155 -17.18 -22.61 -0.42
N ARG A 156 -16.29 -23.12 0.42
CA ARG A 156 -15.91 -24.54 0.44
C ARG A 156 -15.95 -25.09 1.86
N PRO A 157 -16.23 -26.39 2.04
CA PRO A 157 -16.05 -27.08 3.30
C PRO A 157 -14.66 -26.82 3.88
N TRP A 158 -14.64 -26.54 5.17
CA TRP A 158 -13.41 -26.32 5.93
C TRP A 158 -13.46 -27.10 7.24
N TYR A 159 -12.78 -26.65 8.29
CA TYR A 159 -12.67 -27.38 9.55
C TYR A 159 -14.03 -27.48 10.28
N GLY A 160 -14.43 -28.70 10.64
CA GLY A 160 -15.70 -28.98 11.28
C GLY A 160 -16.88 -28.63 10.35
N ASP A 161 -17.87 -27.92 10.87
CA ASP A 161 -19.03 -27.45 10.11
C ASP A 161 -18.81 -26.04 9.50
N GLN A 162 -17.57 -25.54 9.51
CA GLN A 162 -17.24 -24.22 8.97
C GLN A 162 -16.95 -24.27 7.47
N GLU A 163 -17.11 -23.13 6.83
CA GLU A 163 -16.77 -22.92 5.43
C GLU A 163 -15.70 -21.85 5.29
N ALA A 164 -14.74 -22.07 4.39
CA ALA A 164 -13.74 -21.07 4.01
C ALA A 164 -14.24 -20.28 2.79
N VAL A 165 -13.79 -19.02 2.69
CA VAL A 165 -14.19 -18.10 1.62
C VAL A 165 -13.11 -18.06 0.56
N LEU A 166 -13.47 -18.45 -0.67
CA LEU A 166 -12.65 -18.29 -1.85
C LEU A 166 -13.18 -17.15 -2.72
N VAL A 167 -12.28 -16.48 -3.42
CA VAL A 167 -12.58 -15.39 -4.34
C VAL A 167 -12.29 -15.81 -5.77
N ARG A 168 -13.30 -15.75 -6.64
CA ARG A 168 -13.16 -15.84 -8.10
C ARG A 168 -12.70 -14.48 -8.62
N THR A 169 -11.40 -14.30 -8.72
CA THR A 169 -10.83 -12.99 -9.06
C THR A 169 -11.22 -12.53 -10.47
N GLY A 170 -11.42 -13.46 -11.41
CA GLY A 170 -11.82 -13.14 -12.78
C GLY A 170 -13.24 -12.54 -12.91
N ALA A 171 -14.08 -12.64 -11.87
CA ALA A 171 -15.37 -11.96 -11.83
C ALA A 171 -15.24 -10.47 -11.42
N LEU A 172 -14.12 -10.08 -10.81
CA LEU A 172 -13.87 -8.72 -10.35
C LEU A 172 -13.05 -7.97 -11.39
N THR A 173 -13.72 -7.19 -12.23
CA THR A 173 -13.09 -6.50 -13.38
C THR A 173 -12.71 -5.05 -13.09
N THR A 174 -13.27 -4.45 -12.03
CA THR A 174 -13.02 -3.06 -11.63
C THR A 174 -12.74 -2.95 -10.13
N ALA A 175 -11.96 -1.95 -9.73
CA ALA A 175 -11.69 -1.64 -8.33
C ALA A 175 -12.90 -1.05 -7.58
N ASP A 176 -13.97 -0.68 -8.30
CA ASP A 176 -15.20 -0.13 -7.72
C ASP A 176 -16.31 -1.16 -7.53
N ASP A 177 -15.99 -2.45 -7.71
CA ASP A 177 -16.96 -3.53 -7.51
C ASP A 177 -17.48 -3.52 -6.05
N PRO A 178 -18.82 -3.57 -5.84
CA PRO A 178 -19.41 -3.50 -4.51
C PRO A 178 -18.99 -4.64 -3.58
N VAL A 179 -18.51 -5.77 -4.10
CA VAL A 179 -17.98 -6.88 -3.31
C VAL A 179 -16.81 -6.43 -2.43
N PHE A 180 -15.98 -5.49 -2.89
CA PHE A 180 -14.90 -4.95 -2.05
C PHE A 180 -15.44 -4.28 -0.79
N GLY A 181 -16.46 -3.43 -0.94
CA GLY A 181 -17.10 -2.75 0.19
C GLY A 181 -17.87 -3.70 1.10
N LEU A 182 -18.55 -4.70 0.53
CA LEU A 182 -19.25 -5.73 1.30
C LEU A 182 -18.27 -6.53 2.17
N VAL A 183 -17.20 -7.05 1.56
CA VAL A 183 -16.22 -7.86 2.28
C VAL A 183 -15.52 -7.02 3.34
N GLU A 184 -15.09 -5.80 3.03
CA GLU A 184 -14.50 -4.88 4.01
C GLU A 184 -15.44 -4.61 5.20
N GLY A 185 -16.73 -4.38 4.94
CA GLY A 185 -17.73 -4.18 6.00
C GLY A 185 -17.93 -5.40 6.90
N ILE A 186 -17.72 -6.62 6.39
CA ILE A 186 -17.85 -7.86 7.16
C ILE A 186 -16.56 -8.18 7.93
N VAL A 187 -15.40 -8.11 7.26
CA VAL A 187 -14.12 -8.53 7.85
C VAL A 187 -13.44 -7.43 8.67
N GLY A 188 -13.81 -6.17 8.44
CA GLY A 188 -13.23 -5.00 9.06
C GLY A 188 -11.93 -4.54 8.38
N THR A 189 -11.50 -3.32 8.69
CA THR A 189 -10.32 -2.68 8.07
C THR A 189 -8.99 -3.31 8.51
N ALA A 190 -8.95 -3.93 9.68
CA ALA A 190 -7.77 -4.63 10.19
C ALA A 190 -7.51 -5.99 9.50
N ARG A 191 -8.51 -6.52 8.78
CA ARG A 191 -8.42 -7.77 8.00
C ARG A 191 -8.66 -7.47 6.52
N GLY A 192 -8.55 -8.46 5.64
CA GLY A 192 -8.85 -8.29 4.21
C GLY A 192 -7.73 -7.68 3.37
N ASP A 193 -6.47 -7.81 3.80
CA ASP A 193 -5.30 -7.34 3.03
C ASP A 193 -5.24 -7.95 1.63
N GLY A 194 -5.68 -9.20 1.46
CA GLY A 194 -5.77 -9.85 0.16
C GLY A 194 -6.78 -9.17 -0.77
N MET A 195 -7.96 -8.82 -0.26
CA MET A 195 -8.99 -8.09 -1.02
C MET A 195 -8.55 -6.67 -1.36
N ARG A 196 -7.90 -5.96 -0.43
CA ARG A 196 -7.31 -4.64 -0.72
C ARG A 196 -6.21 -4.71 -1.78
N ALA A 197 -5.35 -5.73 -1.72
CA ALA A 197 -4.33 -5.94 -2.73
C ALA A 197 -4.95 -6.21 -4.11
N LEU A 198 -5.99 -7.05 -4.18
CA LEU A 198 -6.74 -7.29 -5.42
C LEU A 198 -7.36 -5.98 -5.97
N ARG A 199 -8.03 -5.20 -5.12
CA ARG A 199 -8.57 -3.88 -5.49
C ARG A 199 -7.49 -2.94 -6.04
N THR A 200 -6.32 -2.95 -5.40
CA THR A 200 -5.16 -2.13 -5.82
C THR A 200 -4.60 -2.56 -7.18
N ILE A 201 -4.57 -3.87 -7.47
CA ILE A 201 -4.14 -4.41 -8.77
C ILE A 201 -5.10 -3.96 -9.87
N LEU A 202 -6.41 -3.96 -9.61
CA LEU A 202 -7.43 -3.55 -10.56
C LEU A 202 -7.48 -2.02 -10.74
N GLY A 203 -7.19 -1.25 -9.69
CA GLY A 203 -7.27 0.21 -9.70
C GLY A 203 -6.12 0.91 -10.44
N ASP A 204 -6.33 2.20 -10.74
CA ASP A 204 -5.41 2.98 -11.56
C ASP A 204 -4.33 3.75 -10.78
N GLU A 205 -4.49 3.95 -9.47
CA GLU A 205 -3.51 4.71 -8.68
C GLU A 205 -2.12 4.08 -8.74
N LEU A 206 -2.04 2.76 -8.51
CA LEU A 206 -0.78 2.03 -8.59
C LEU A 206 -0.23 2.06 -10.02
N ALA A 207 -1.08 1.98 -11.04
CA ALA A 207 -0.64 2.08 -12.43
C ALA A 207 0.02 3.44 -12.72
N ARG A 208 -0.57 4.55 -12.26
CA ARG A 208 0.04 5.88 -12.36
C ARG A 208 1.35 5.98 -11.58
N ALA A 209 1.40 5.44 -10.36
CA ALA A 209 2.62 5.43 -9.55
C ALA A 209 3.78 4.70 -10.24
N LEU A 210 3.51 3.56 -10.90
CA LEU A 210 4.50 2.77 -11.62
C LEU A 210 4.93 3.44 -12.93
N ALA A 211 4.03 4.16 -13.60
CA ALA A 211 4.32 4.87 -14.84
C ALA A 211 5.08 6.20 -14.63
N ALA A 212 4.92 6.84 -13.46
CA ALA A 212 5.59 8.11 -13.17
C ALA A 212 7.12 7.99 -13.33
N GLY A 213 7.78 9.01 -13.89
CA GLY A 213 9.25 9.02 -14.04
C GLY A 213 9.84 7.94 -14.94
N THR A 214 9.02 7.33 -15.82
CA THR A 214 9.48 6.43 -16.89
C THR A 214 9.80 7.16 -18.19
N ASP A 215 9.35 8.41 -18.31
CA ASP A 215 9.66 9.29 -19.43
C ASP A 215 11.16 9.61 -19.49
N ALA A 216 11.79 9.37 -20.64
CA ALA A 216 13.21 9.59 -20.86
C ALA A 216 13.56 11.08 -20.93
N GLU A 217 12.59 11.93 -21.32
CA GLU A 217 12.77 13.39 -21.41
C GLU A 217 12.34 14.10 -20.11
N GLY A 218 11.76 13.35 -19.17
CA GLY A 218 11.29 13.86 -17.88
C GLY A 218 12.43 14.17 -16.88
N PRO A 219 12.09 14.81 -15.74
CA PRO A 219 13.08 15.12 -14.72
C PRO A 219 13.67 13.84 -14.11
N ALA A 220 15.00 13.80 -13.98
CA ALA A 220 15.73 12.70 -13.35
C ALA A 220 16.11 13.05 -11.91
N GLY A 221 15.89 12.14 -10.97
CA GLY A 221 16.16 12.35 -9.55
C GLY A 221 15.07 11.81 -8.63
N TYR A 222 15.16 12.09 -7.33
CA TYR A 222 14.18 11.59 -6.37
C TYR A 222 12.89 12.39 -6.43
N ALA A 223 11.77 11.70 -6.67
CA ALA A 223 10.45 12.31 -6.69
C ALA A 223 10.04 12.90 -5.34
N GLN A 224 10.72 12.51 -4.26
CA GLN A 224 10.55 13.05 -2.91
C GLN A 224 11.14 14.45 -2.73
N ASP A 225 11.91 14.99 -3.69
CA ASP A 225 12.27 16.41 -3.71
C ASP A 225 11.17 17.23 -4.40
N PRO A 226 10.36 18.01 -3.66
CA PRO A 226 9.28 18.81 -4.25
C PRO A 226 9.80 19.86 -5.22
N SER A 227 11.03 20.35 -5.02
CA SER A 227 11.67 21.35 -5.89
C SER A 227 11.95 20.80 -7.28
N LEU A 228 12.06 19.46 -7.41
CA LEU A 228 12.26 18.77 -8.68
C LEU A 228 10.92 18.41 -9.33
N CYS A 229 9.97 17.88 -8.56
CA CYS A 229 8.78 17.25 -9.13
C CYS A 229 7.52 18.13 -9.12
N VAL A 230 7.44 19.12 -8.24
CA VAL A 230 6.32 20.07 -8.11
C VAL A 230 6.81 21.50 -7.79
N PRO A 231 7.74 22.09 -8.56
CA PRO A 231 8.34 23.39 -8.23
C PRO A 231 7.32 24.52 -8.07
N GLY A 232 6.26 24.53 -8.90
CA GLY A 232 5.19 25.53 -8.77
C GLY A 232 4.44 25.44 -7.43
N LEU A 233 4.26 24.23 -6.89
CA LEU A 233 3.65 24.01 -5.58
C LEU A 233 4.57 24.49 -4.46
N VAL A 234 5.89 24.33 -4.60
CA VAL A 234 6.87 24.89 -3.67
C VAL A 234 6.76 26.40 -3.60
N THR A 235 6.70 27.08 -4.75
CA THR A 235 6.51 28.54 -4.81
C THR A 235 5.17 28.96 -4.19
N GLU A 236 4.08 28.22 -4.43
CA GLU A 236 2.77 28.49 -3.81
C GLU A 236 2.83 28.40 -2.28
N VAL A 237 3.38 27.30 -1.74
CA VAL A 237 3.50 27.08 -0.29
C VAL A 237 4.42 28.12 0.35
N ALA A 238 5.52 28.46 -0.33
CA ALA A 238 6.43 29.52 0.08
C ALA A 238 5.71 30.86 0.24
N GLY A 239 4.93 31.27 -0.79
CA GLY A 239 4.13 32.48 -0.75
C GLY A 239 3.05 32.47 0.33
N ALA A 240 2.33 31.35 0.48
CA ALA A 240 1.23 31.22 1.45
C ALA A 240 1.68 31.36 2.90
N HIS A 241 2.93 30.98 3.20
CA HIS A 241 3.48 31.00 4.56
C HIS A 241 4.61 32.00 4.78
N GLY A 242 4.97 32.79 3.77
CA GLY A 242 6.08 33.75 3.85
C GLY A 242 7.45 33.07 4.05
N LEU A 243 7.62 31.87 3.49
CA LEU A 243 8.85 31.08 3.59
C LEU A 243 9.72 31.26 2.33
N GLY A 244 11.01 30.97 2.46
CA GLY A 244 11.86 30.61 1.34
C GLY A 244 11.50 29.23 0.76
N GLU A 245 11.77 29.04 -0.53
CA GLU A 245 11.44 27.79 -1.25
C GLU A 245 12.06 26.53 -0.60
N ASP A 246 13.27 26.63 -0.04
CA ASP A 246 13.89 25.51 0.65
C ASP A 246 13.09 25.07 1.89
N ALA A 247 12.61 26.03 2.70
CA ALA A 247 11.79 25.74 3.87
C ALA A 247 10.41 25.20 3.47
N ALA A 248 9.82 25.73 2.40
CA ALA A 248 8.56 25.23 1.83
C ALA A 248 8.69 23.81 1.29
N ALA A 249 9.80 23.47 0.62
CA ALA A 249 10.07 22.11 0.16
C ALA A 249 10.19 21.12 1.34
N LEU A 250 10.91 21.48 2.42
CA LEU A 250 10.96 20.65 3.62
C LEU A 250 9.59 20.50 4.30
N TYR A 251 8.79 21.56 4.32
CA TYR A 251 7.44 21.51 4.85
C TYR A 251 6.56 20.54 4.06
N LEU A 252 6.59 20.58 2.73
CA LEU A 252 5.87 19.62 1.87
C LEU A 252 6.32 18.17 2.12
N GLN A 253 7.63 17.93 2.28
CA GLN A 253 8.15 16.61 2.65
C GLN A 253 7.58 16.13 3.98
N LEU A 254 7.56 16.98 5.02
CA LEU A 254 6.99 16.65 6.32
C LEU A 254 5.48 16.43 6.24
N LEU A 255 4.77 17.25 5.48
CA LEU A 255 3.31 17.20 5.33
C LEU A 255 2.84 15.89 4.68
N ALA A 256 3.59 15.42 3.68
CA ALA A 256 3.11 14.41 2.76
C ALA A 256 3.83 13.05 2.85
N LEU A 257 5.15 13.00 3.12
CA LEU A 257 5.89 11.75 2.96
C LEU A 257 5.78 10.82 4.18
N PRO A 258 5.83 9.49 4.00
CA PRO A 258 5.81 8.52 5.10
C PRO A 258 7.10 8.53 5.92
N ASP A 259 8.25 8.78 5.30
CA ASP A 259 9.57 8.67 5.92
C ASP A 259 10.52 9.87 5.69
N PRO A 260 10.09 11.13 5.94
CA PRO A 260 10.95 12.30 5.79
C PRO A 260 11.92 12.43 6.97
N THR A 261 12.81 11.46 7.14
CA THR A 261 13.93 11.53 8.08
C THR A 261 14.95 12.56 7.59
N ASP A 262 15.74 13.17 8.48
CA ASP A 262 16.76 14.15 8.08
C ASP A 262 17.75 13.57 7.04
N ARG A 263 18.08 12.28 7.19
CA ARG A 263 18.92 11.55 6.23
C ARG A 263 18.24 11.43 4.87
N ASN A 264 16.96 11.07 4.83
CA ASN A 264 16.21 10.91 3.59
C ASN A 264 16.04 12.27 2.89
N CYS A 265 15.64 13.31 3.63
CA CYS A 265 15.51 14.67 3.10
C CYS A 265 16.83 15.17 2.48
N ALA A 266 17.97 14.91 3.13
CA ALA A 266 19.29 15.26 2.58
C ALA A 266 19.65 14.41 1.34
N ARG A 267 19.33 13.11 1.36
CA ARG A 267 19.57 12.21 0.21
C ARG A 267 18.77 12.63 -1.02
N TRP A 268 17.49 12.93 -0.85
CA TRP A 268 16.58 13.25 -1.94
C TRP A 268 16.90 14.59 -2.60
N THR A 269 17.20 15.60 -1.79
CA THR A 269 17.50 16.96 -2.28
C THR A 269 18.96 17.15 -2.71
N GLY A 270 19.86 16.28 -2.25
CA GLY A 270 21.31 16.45 -2.44
C GLY A 270 21.89 17.69 -1.75
N TRP A 271 21.15 18.33 -0.84
CA TRP A 271 21.59 19.58 -0.22
C TRP A 271 22.77 19.39 0.71
N LYS A 272 23.71 20.34 0.65
CA LYS A 272 24.80 20.44 1.62
C LYS A 272 24.26 20.73 3.02
N PRO A 273 24.93 20.27 4.10
CA PRO A 273 24.45 20.43 5.47
C PRO A 273 24.11 21.87 5.87
N ALA A 274 24.85 22.87 5.37
CA ALA A 274 24.60 24.28 5.68
C ALA A 274 23.25 24.79 5.11
N ARG A 275 22.91 24.41 3.87
CA ARG A 275 21.62 24.77 3.24
C ARG A 275 20.47 24.12 3.99
N MET A 276 20.60 22.82 4.27
CA MET A 276 19.61 22.07 5.06
C MET A 276 19.38 22.67 6.45
N ARG A 277 20.46 23.07 7.15
CA ARG A 277 20.35 23.73 8.45
C ARG A 277 19.63 25.07 8.38
N LYS A 278 19.90 25.87 7.35
CA LYS A 278 19.23 27.17 7.14
C LYS A 278 17.73 26.98 6.92
N ALA A 279 17.34 26.08 6.01
CA ALA A 279 15.94 25.80 5.69
C ALA A 279 15.15 25.28 6.91
N ARG A 280 15.75 24.37 7.70
CA ARG A 280 15.12 23.90 8.94
C ARG A 280 14.98 24.99 9.99
N ALA A 281 15.99 25.84 10.17
CA ALA A 281 15.93 26.93 11.14
C ALA A 281 14.83 27.95 10.79
N GLU A 282 14.68 28.25 9.50
CA GLU A 282 13.59 29.08 9.00
C GLU A 282 12.22 28.43 9.25
N LEU A 283 12.06 27.15 8.90
CA LEU A 283 10.80 26.44 9.13
C LEU A 283 10.46 26.34 10.63
N ALA A 284 11.45 26.10 11.49
CA ALA A 284 11.29 26.03 12.95
C ALA A 284 10.91 27.37 13.60
N ALA A 285 11.19 28.50 12.94
CA ALA A 285 10.78 29.83 13.40
C ALA A 285 9.28 30.11 13.15
N THR A 286 8.55 29.16 12.57
CA THR A 286 7.12 29.29 12.23
C THR A 286 6.26 28.47 13.19
N GLY A 287 4.94 28.61 13.10
CA GLY A 287 3.97 27.74 13.79
C GLY A 287 3.61 26.45 13.04
N LEU A 288 4.22 26.19 11.87
CA LEU A 288 3.85 25.06 11.01
C LEU A 288 4.40 23.72 11.50
N VAL A 289 5.45 23.76 12.32
CA VAL A 289 6.14 22.59 12.87
C VAL A 289 6.45 22.81 14.34
N VAL A 290 6.73 21.71 15.03
CA VAL A 290 7.25 21.71 16.40
C VAL A 290 8.59 20.98 16.46
N GLU A 291 9.50 21.50 17.26
CA GLU A 291 10.74 20.80 17.60
C GLU A 291 10.49 19.78 18.71
N ALA A 292 10.83 18.53 18.46
CA ALA A 292 10.65 17.46 19.44
C ALA A 292 11.69 16.35 19.25
N LYS A 293 11.73 15.40 20.20
CA LYS A 293 12.47 14.14 20.05
C LYS A 293 11.49 12.99 20.09
N ARG A 294 11.41 12.25 18.98
CA ARG A 294 10.62 11.02 18.86
C ARG A 294 11.54 9.85 18.55
N ALA A 295 11.42 8.76 19.31
CA ALA A 295 12.21 7.56 19.06
C ALA A 295 11.97 7.05 17.62
N ARG A 296 13.04 6.64 16.94
CA ARG A 296 13.02 6.09 15.56
C ARG A 296 12.55 7.03 14.44
N ALA A 297 12.11 8.25 14.72
CA ALA A 297 11.66 9.19 13.68
C ALA A 297 12.80 9.77 12.83
N GLY A 298 14.03 9.80 13.36
CA GLY A 298 15.22 10.22 12.61
C GLY A 298 15.20 11.67 12.13
N ARG A 299 14.44 12.54 12.80
CA ARG A 299 14.31 13.98 12.51
C ARG A 299 14.00 14.79 13.77
N THR A 300 14.13 16.11 13.69
CA THR A 300 13.85 17.05 14.79
C THR A 300 12.58 17.89 14.62
N LEU A 301 12.07 18.04 13.39
CA LEU A 301 10.86 18.79 13.08
C LEU A 301 9.67 17.85 12.82
N PHE A 302 8.51 18.23 13.34
CA PHE A 302 7.28 17.44 13.28
C PHE A 302 6.06 18.32 13.02
N LEU A 303 5.03 17.78 12.38
CA LEU A 303 3.75 18.48 12.29
C LEU A 303 3.09 18.56 13.68
N PRO A 304 2.35 19.63 14.00
CA PRO A 304 1.69 19.81 15.30
C PRO A 304 0.42 18.96 15.43
N CYS A 305 0.55 17.62 15.41
CA CYS A 305 -0.59 16.70 15.49
C CYS A 305 -0.29 15.41 16.28
N GLY A 306 -1.31 14.54 16.37
CA GLY A 306 -1.22 13.21 16.97
C GLY A 306 -0.18 12.31 16.27
N TRP A 307 0.25 11.26 16.97
CA TRP A 307 1.35 10.39 16.54
C TRP A 307 1.02 8.90 16.69
N LEU A 308 1.40 8.11 15.69
CA LEU A 308 1.29 6.65 15.69
C LEU A 308 2.66 6.02 15.97
N ASP A 309 2.77 5.30 17.08
CA ASP A 309 3.99 4.55 17.41
C ASP A 309 3.98 3.16 16.76
N LEU A 310 4.25 3.12 15.45
CA LEU A 310 4.25 1.89 14.65
C LEU A 310 5.43 0.99 15.02
N LYS A 311 5.23 -0.33 15.12
CA LYS A 311 6.34 -1.26 15.39
C LYS A 311 7.24 -1.40 14.17
N SER A 312 8.52 -1.71 14.40
CA SER A 312 9.47 -2.05 13.34
C SER A 312 8.92 -3.15 12.43
N PRO A 313 9.08 -3.07 11.08
CA PRO A 313 9.87 -2.09 10.32
C PRO A 313 9.16 -0.75 10.04
N GLY A 314 7.90 -0.60 10.45
CA GLY A 314 7.16 0.66 10.35
C GLY A 314 7.85 1.80 11.11
N LEU A 315 7.96 2.95 10.46
CA LEU A 315 8.44 4.16 11.10
C LEU A 315 7.27 4.87 11.79
N PRO A 316 7.47 5.41 13.00
CA PRO A 316 6.43 6.20 13.63
C PRO A 316 6.06 7.40 12.75
N VAL A 317 4.78 7.73 12.68
CA VAL A 317 4.25 8.70 11.71
C VAL A 317 3.14 9.54 12.32
N GLU A 318 2.95 10.74 11.79
CA GLU A 318 1.82 11.61 12.12
C GLU A 318 0.47 10.96 11.79
N VAL A 319 -0.49 11.01 12.73
CA VAL A 319 -1.88 10.55 12.52
C VAL A 319 -2.51 11.22 11.29
N TRP A 320 -2.20 12.50 11.07
CA TRP A 320 -2.59 13.30 9.90
C TRP A 320 -2.47 12.56 8.55
N LYS A 321 -1.42 11.74 8.40
CA LYS A 321 -1.07 11.05 7.15
C LYS A 321 -1.95 9.86 6.85
N GLN A 322 -2.72 9.34 7.80
CA GLN A 322 -3.65 8.23 7.57
C GLN A 322 -4.74 8.55 6.55
N ALA A 323 -5.08 9.83 6.38
CA ALA A 323 -6.04 10.29 5.38
C ALA A 323 -5.41 10.53 3.98
N LEU A 324 -4.08 10.44 3.86
CA LEU A 324 -3.36 10.54 2.59
C LEU A 324 -3.12 9.17 1.96
N TYR A 325 -2.76 8.18 2.77
CA TYR A 325 -2.48 6.82 2.32
C TYR A 325 -2.61 5.82 3.48
N PRO A 326 -2.77 4.51 3.16
CA PRO A 326 -2.83 3.47 4.18
C PRO A 326 -1.57 3.44 5.06
N VAL A 327 -1.76 3.43 6.38
CA VAL A 327 -0.70 3.27 7.37
C VAL A 327 -0.92 1.96 8.11
N GLY A 328 -0.15 0.93 7.74
CA GLY A 328 -0.20 -0.38 8.39
C GLY A 328 0.57 -0.42 9.72
N GLY A 329 0.18 -1.33 10.62
CA GLY A 329 0.82 -1.47 11.94
C GLY A 329 2.18 -2.20 11.96
N HIS A 330 2.48 -2.96 10.90
CA HIS A 330 3.61 -3.91 10.87
C HIS A 330 4.47 -3.85 9.60
N SER A 331 4.30 -2.80 8.78
CA SER A 331 5.08 -2.54 7.57
C SER A 331 5.37 -1.04 7.45
N ARG A 332 6.36 -0.66 6.63
CA ARG A 332 6.50 0.75 6.27
C ARG A 332 5.31 1.18 5.43
N ALA A 333 4.78 2.36 5.72
CA ALA A 333 3.78 2.99 4.88
C ALA A 333 4.40 3.36 3.53
N VAL A 334 3.72 2.98 2.45
CA VAL A 334 4.12 3.27 1.08
C VAL A 334 2.89 3.82 0.35
N PRO A 335 2.95 5.06 -0.18
CA PRO A 335 1.87 5.61 -0.99
C PRO A 335 1.62 4.78 -2.25
N LEU A 336 0.35 4.60 -2.61
CA LEU A 336 -0.05 3.88 -3.83
C LEU A 336 -0.20 4.80 -5.04
N MET A 337 0.22 6.06 -4.93
CA MET A 337 0.08 7.10 -5.95
C MET A 337 1.41 7.79 -6.25
N PRO A 338 1.54 8.49 -7.39
CA PRO A 338 2.73 9.31 -7.65
C PRO A 338 3.02 10.32 -6.54
N VAL A 339 4.29 10.46 -6.17
CA VAL A 339 4.73 11.43 -5.15
C VAL A 339 4.32 12.89 -5.46
N PRO A 340 4.36 13.37 -6.72
CA PRO A 340 3.81 14.69 -7.07
C PRO A 340 2.33 14.86 -6.71
N GLU A 341 1.49 13.86 -7.05
CA GLU A 341 0.06 13.86 -6.71
C GLU A 341 -0.14 13.86 -5.19
N LEU A 342 0.72 13.14 -4.46
CA LEU A 342 0.68 13.10 -2.99
C LEU A 342 0.97 14.47 -2.36
N PHE A 343 1.95 15.24 -2.87
CA PHE A 343 2.20 16.60 -2.40
C PHE A 343 1.01 17.52 -2.65
N THR A 344 0.44 17.47 -3.86
CA THR A 344 -0.76 18.24 -4.21
C THR A 344 -1.92 17.91 -3.29
N ARG A 345 -2.24 16.62 -3.11
CA ARG A 345 -3.33 16.16 -2.23
C ARG A 345 -3.13 16.60 -0.78
N ALA A 346 -1.90 16.57 -0.29
CA ALA A 346 -1.59 17.01 1.07
C ALA A 346 -1.83 18.52 1.25
N TRP A 347 -1.42 19.33 0.26
CA TRP A 347 -1.62 20.77 0.29
C TRP A 347 -3.07 21.20 0.08
N GLU A 348 -3.81 20.50 -0.79
CA GLU A 348 -5.24 20.74 -1.00
C GLU A 348 -6.06 20.58 0.29
N ARG A 349 -5.72 19.59 1.12
CA ARG A 349 -6.34 19.43 2.44
C ARG A 349 -6.09 20.63 3.34
N VAL A 350 -4.82 21.08 3.43
CA VAL A 350 -4.46 22.27 4.21
C VAL A 350 -5.23 23.49 3.74
N ARG A 351 -5.34 23.69 2.42
CA ARG A 351 -6.12 24.78 1.82
C ARG A 351 -7.62 24.67 2.09
N ALA A 352 -8.14 23.45 2.24
CA ALA A 352 -9.53 23.20 2.60
C ALA A 352 -9.81 23.40 4.11
N GLY A 353 -8.81 23.83 4.90
CA GLY A 353 -8.94 24.04 6.35
C GLY A 353 -8.77 22.77 7.18
N ASP A 354 -8.49 21.64 6.53
CA ASP A 354 -8.05 20.42 7.19
C ASP A 354 -6.52 20.48 7.23
N ALA A 355 -5.95 21.06 8.29
CA ALA A 355 -4.50 21.15 8.47
C ALA A 355 -4.06 20.25 9.64
N PRO A 356 -2.78 19.84 9.70
CA PRO A 356 -2.28 19.09 10.85
C PRO A 356 -2.52 19.85 12.16
N ALA A 357 -3.30 19.26 13.05
CA ALA A 357 -3.63 19.81 14.35
C ALA A 357 -3.70 18.71 15.41
N TYR A 358 -3.50 19.09 16.68
CA TYR A 358 -3.83 18.21 17.80
C TYR A 358 -5.35 18.08 17.91
N GLU A 359 -5.84 16.88 18.21
CA GLU A 359 -7.25 16.69 18.51
C GLU A 359 -7.65 17.56 19.71
N GLU A 360 -8.67 18.41 19.53
CA GLU A 360 -9.27 19.12 20.64
C GLU A 360 -10.04 18.13 21.52
N LEU A 361 -9.49 17.83 22.69
CA LEU A 361 -10.21 17.06 23.71
C LEU A 361 -11.36 17.94 24.25
N THR A 362 -12.57 17.78 23.69
CA THR A 362 -13.78 18.36 24.30
C THR A 362 -14.12 17.57 25.56
N THR A 363 -13.46 17.86 26.67
CA THR A 363 -13.84 17.30 27.97
C THR A 363 -15.16 17.94 28.39
N ARG A 364 -16.28 17.25 28.22
CA ARG A 364 -17.53 17.61 28.89
C ARG A 364 -17.26 17.62 30.39
N ALA A 365 -17.39 18.80 31.01
CA ALA A 365 -17.23 18.99 32.44
C ALA A 365 -18.03 17.94 33.23
N THR A 366 -17.35 17.15 34.04
CA THR A 366 -17.94 16.20 34.97
C THR A 366 -18.92 16.96 35.87
N ARG A 367 -20.22 16.64 35.78
CA ARG A 367 -21.23 17.13 36.72
C ARG A 367 -20.75 16.81 38.13
N LYS A 368 -20.45 17.83 38.93
CA LYS A 368 -20.21 17.72 40.37
C LYS A 368 -21.37 16.94 41.00
N GLY A 369 -21.08 15.73 41.47
CA GLY A 369 -22.00 14.96 42.30
C GLY A 369 -22.33 15.75 43.57
N ARG A 370 -23.62 16.05 43.73
CA ARG A 370 -24.18 16.68 44.92
C ARG A 370 -24.11 15.66 46.08
N ARG A 371 -23.22 15.88 47.05
CA ARG A 371 -23.26 15.17 48.34
C ARG A 371 -24.62 15.44 49.00
N ARG A 372 -25.32 14.38 49.38
CA ARG A 372 -26.41 14.41 50.35
C ARG A 372 -25.88 13.85 51.66
#